data_AF-A0A959B457-F1
#
_entry.id   AF-A0A959B457-F1
#
_cell.length_a   1.000
_cell.length_b   1.000
_cell.length_c   1.000
_cell.angle_alpha   90.00
_cell.angle_beta   90.00
_cell.angle_gamma   90.00
#
_symmetry.space_group_name_H-M   'P 1'
#
loop_
_entity.id
_entity.type
_entity.pdbx_description
1 polymer ?
#
loop_
_entity_poly.entity_id
_entity_poly.type
_entity_poly.pdbx_seq_one_letter_code
_entity_poly.pdbx_strand_id
1 'polypeptide(L)'
;MKRIVVLAILATLMACGGGFEAEHQKMVEEYEIQKANIQKAQEEYASRLQDYQQARQNHEQRAGETDDSLHTAINQMHDALLLNHEAFRAQHPEILKNLEGLEARHTVKGYPQDSIRADHLLMNRELQRIEGEYRGMQEEFNQMLDEQTGMAGKH
;
A
#
# COMPACT_ATOMS: atom_id res chain seq x y z
N MET A 1 -16.76 4.45 18.86
CA MET A 1 -15.80 4.23 19.96
C MET A 1 -15.52 2.73 20.08
N LYS A 2 -14.49 2.22 19.39
CA LYS A 2 -14.08 0.81 19.47
C LYS A 2 -13.00 0.68 20.54
N ARG A 3 -13.19 -0.27 21.46
CA ARG A 3 -12.40 -0.46 22.67
C ARG A 3 -11.02 -1.00 22.31
N ILE A 4 -9.98 -0.26 22.65
CA ILE A 4 -8.60 -0.74 22.61
C ILE A 4 -8.44 -1.71 23.78
N VAL A 5 -8.33 -3.00 23.48
CA VAL A 5 -8.01 -4.02 24.47
C VAL A 5 -6.50 -4.05 24.59
N VAL A 6 -5.96 -3.34 25.59
CA VAL A 6 -4.55 -3.45 25.99
C VAL A 6 -4.41 -4.74 26.81
N LEU A 7 -3.93 -5.80 26.18
CA LEU A 7 -3.58 -7.05 26.85
C LEU A 7 -2.16 -6.90 27.44
N ALA A 8 -2.12 -6.53 28.72
CA ALA A 8 -0.92 -6.62 29.54
C ALA A 8 -0.64 -8.09 29.86
N ILE A 9 0.43 -8.65 29.30
CA ILE A 9 0.90 -10.00 29.61
C ILE A 9 2.06 -9.90 30.61
N LEU A 10 1.85 -10.54 31.76
CA LEU A 10 2.79 -10.72 32.87
C LEU A 10 4.13 -11.29 32.37
N ALA A 11 5.20 -10.55 32.61
CA ALA A 11 6.57 -11.03 32.46
C ALA A 11 7.04 -11.72 33.74
N THR A 12 7.00 -13.04 33.76
CA THR A 12 7.87 -13.85 34.62
C THR A 12 8.28 -15.12 33.87
N LEU A 13 9.55 -15.18 33.45
CA LEU A 13 10.52 -16.24 33.79
C LEU A 13 11.68 -16.34 32.79
N MET A 14 12.89 -16.40 33.38
CA MET A 14 14.09 -17.08 32.91
C MET A 14 14.96 -16.45 31.81
N ALA A 15 16.00 -15.78 32.31
CA ALA A 15 17.28 -15.54 31.66
C ALA A 15 17.93 -16.86 31.18
N CYS A 16 17.89 -17.08 29.87
CA CYS A 16 18.88 -17.83 29.05
C CYS A 16 18.53 -17.83 27.53
N GLY A 17 17.42 -17.18 27.11
CA GLY A 17 17.01 -17.03 25.70
C GLY A 17 16.90 -15.59 25.18
N GLY A 18 17.44 -14.60 25.90
CA GLY A 18 17.12 -13.17 25.69
C GLY A 18 17.61 -12.52 24.38
N GLY A 19 18.53 -13.16 23.64
CA GLY A 19 19.07 -12.59 22.40
C GLY A 19 18.05 -12.60 21.26
N PHE A 20 17.36 -13.73 21.08
CA PHE A 20 16.36 -13.87 20.00
C PHE A 20 15.08 -13.09 20.29
N GLU A 21 14.65 -13.01 21.55
CA GLU A 21 13.44 -12.25 21.90
C GLU A 21 13.57 -10.77 21.52
N ALA A 22 14.73 -10.17 21.82
CA ALA A 22 15.02 -8.78 21.44
C ALA A 22 15.16 -8.60 19.91
N GLU A 23 15.68 -9.60 19.21
CA GLU A 23 15.74 -9.60 17.74
C GLU A 23 14.34 -9.69 17.13
N HIS A 24 13.52 -10.62 17.61
CA HIS A 24 12.15 -10.82 17.18
C HIS A 24 11.30 -9.56 17.41
N GLN A 25 11.42 -8.94 18.59
CA GLN A 25 10.73 -7.68 18.88
C GLN A 25 11.07 -6.58 17.87
N LYS A 26 12.34 -6.44 17.47
CA LYS A 26 12.74 -5.48 16.42
C LYS A 26 12.13 -5.81 15.07
N MET A 27 12.12 -7.08 14.67
CA MET A 27 11.52 -7.50 13.40
C MET A 27 10.00 -7.24 13.36
N VAL A 28 9.31 -7.43 14.49
CA VAL A 28 7.89 -7.08 14.65
C VAL A 28 7.68 -5.56 14.54
N GLU A 29 8.51 -4.76 15.20
CA GLU A 29 8.45 -3.29 15.11
C GLU A 29 8.66 -2.79 13.66
N GLU A 30 9.66 -3.34 12.96
CA GLU A 30 9.91 -3.01 11.55
C GLU A 30 8.74 -3.40 10.64
N TYR A 31 8.13 -4.56 10.89
CA TYR A 31 6.97 -5.04 10.15
C TYR A 31 5.74 -4.13 10.37
N GLU A 32 5.45 -3.75 11.62
CA GLU A 32 4.33 -2.85 11.94
C GLU A 32 4.52 -1.43 11.37
N ILE A 33 5.75 -0.91 11.34
CA ILE A 33 6.07 0.35 10.65
C ILE A 33 5.77 0.25 9.16
N GLN A 34 6.18 -0.84 8.49
CA GLN A 34 5.94 -1.02 7.06
C GLN A 34 4.45 -1.19 6.74
N LYS A 35 3.68 -1.92 7.55
CA LYS A 35 2.21 -1.97 7.43
C LYS A 35 1.59 -0.57 7.50
N ALA A 36 2.00 0.23 8.48
CA ALA A 36 1.51 1.59 8.63
C ALA A 36 1.85 2.46 7.41
N ASN A 37 3.06 2.31 6.85
CA ASN A 37 3.45 3.02 5.63
C ASN A 37 2.58 2.63 4.43
N ILE A 38 2.24 1.35 4.27
CA ILE A 38 1.35 0.89 3.20
C ILE A 38 -0.07 1.42 3.39
N GLN A 39 -0.57 1.45 4.62
CA GLN A 39 -1.86 2.07 4.92
C GLN A 39 -1.86 3.56 4.54
N LYS A 40 -0.79 4.29 4.89
CA LYS A 40 -0.64 5.69 4.46
C LYS A 40 -0.60 5.84 2.95
N ALA A 41 0.13 4.96 2.25
CA ALA A 41 0.21 4.96 0.79
C ALA A 41 -1.16 4.67 0.13
N GLN A 42 -1.99 3.81 0.75
CA GLN A 42 -3.37 3.57 0.34
C GLN A 42 -4.25 4.82 0.45
N GLU A 43 -4.13 5.55 1.55
CA GLU A 43 -4.85 6.80 1.78
C GLU A 43 -4.41 7.88 0.78
N GLU A 44 -3.11 7.99 0.53
CA GLU A 44 -2.54 8.89 -0.48
C GLU A 44 -3.02 8.54 -1.90
N TYR A 45 -3.05 7.26 -2.26
CA TYR A 45 -3.64 6.79 -3.52
C TYR A 45 -5.09 7.24 -3.67
N ALA A 46 -5.91 7.05 -2.63
CA ALA A 46 -7.32 7.42 -2.68
C ALA A 46 -7.51 8.93 -2.86
N SER A 47 -6.69 9.74 -2.19
CA SER A 47 -6.67 11.20 -2.38
C SER A 47 -6.27 11.57 -3.82
N ARG A 48 -5.21 10.97 -4.36
CA ARG A 48 -4.74 11.27 -5.72
C ARG A 48 -5.72 10.87 -6.81
N LEU A 49 -6.42 9.74 -6.62
CA LEU A 49 -7.49 9.33 -7.51
C LEU A 49 -8.61 10.38 -7.53
N GLN A 50 -9.00 10.89 -6.36
CA GLN A 50 -10.01 11.95 -6.26
C GLN A 50 -9.54 13.24 -6.95
N ASP A 51 -8.29 13.65 -6.74
CA ASP A 51 -7.71 14.83 -7.39
C ASP A 51 -7.76 14.70 -8.93
N TYR A 52 -7.35 13.53 -9.46
CA TYR A 52 -7.40 13.25 -10.89
C TYR A 52 -8.84 13.28 -11.43
N GLN A 53 -9.80 12.63 -10.76
CA GLN A 53 -11.20 12.63 -11.17
C GLN A 53 -11.77 14.05 -11.20
N GLN A 54 -11.44 14.88 -10.22
CA GLN A 54 -11.86 16.28 -10.18
C GLN A 54 -11.24 17.09 -11.32
N ALA A 55 -9.95 16.87 -11.63
CA ALA A 55 -9.27 17.53 -12.74
C ALA A 55 -9.92 17.16 -14.09
N ARG A 56 -10.22 15.88 -14.29
CA ARG A 56 -10.92 15.38 -15.49
C ARG A 56 -12.31 15.98 -15.64
N GLN A 57 -13.11 15.97 -14.58
CA GLN A 57 -14.44 16.58 -14.59
C GLN A 57 -14.38 18.09 -14.89
N ASN A 58 -13.42 18.81 -14.31
CA ASN A 58 -13.24 20.23 -14.57
C ASN A 58 -12.84 20.51 -16.03
N HIS A 59 -12.04 19.64 -16.63
CA HIS A 59 -11.68 19.73 -18.04
C HIS A 59 -12.89 19.48 -18.95
N GLU A 60 -13.63 18.39 -18.72
CA GLU A 60 -14.84 18.04 -19.47
C GLU A 60 -15.90 19.16 -19.44
N GLN A 61 -16.06 19.84 -18.30
CA GLN A 61 -16.97 20.98 -18.17
C GLN A 61 -16.52 22.25 -18.92
N ARG A 62 -15.21 22.46 -19.07
CA ARG A 62 -14.62 23.68 -19.66
C ARG A 62 -14.39 23.55 -21.16
N ALA A 63 -13.98 22.38 -21.62
CA ALA A 63 -13.65 22.13 -23.02
C ALA A 63 -14.86 22.29 -23.95
N GLY A 64 -16.09 22.25 -23.43
CA GLY A 64 -17.26 21.99 -24.28
C GLY A 64 -17.07 20.65 -25.02
N GLU A 65 -17.92 20.30 -25.97
CA GLU A 65 -17.78 19.08 -26.77
C GLU A 65 -16.59 19.13 -27.75
N THR A 66 -15.41 19.62 -27.35
CA THR A 66 -14.18 19.48 -28.15
C THR A 66 -13.59 18.09 -27.94
N ASP A 67 -14.29 17.11 -28.51
CA ASP A 67 -13.81 15.74 -28.73
C ASP A 67 -12.73 15.79 -29.82
N ASP A 68 -11.53 16.25 -29.46
CA ASP A 68 -10.37 16.06 -30.31
C ASP A 68 -9.77 14.67 -30.06
N SER A 69 -9.32 14.03 -31.14
CA SER A 69 -8.85 12.64 -31.10
C SER A 69 -7.66 12.41 -30.18
N LEU A 70 -6.92 13.46 -29.79
CA LEU A 70 -5.79 13.36 -28.87
C LEU A 70 -6.29 13.27 -27.43
N HIS A 71 -7.27 14.08 -27.04
CA HIS A 71 -7.92 14.00 -25.74
C HIS A 71 -8.56 12.62 -25.50
N THR A 72 -9.27 12.09 -26.49
CA THR A 72 -9.87 10.76 -26.39
C THR A 72 -8.81 9.68 -26.16
N ALA A 73 -7.69 9.75 -26.87
CA ALA A 73 -6.59 8.78 -26.76
C ALA A 73 -5.90 8.84 -25.38
N ILE A 74 -5.64 10.04 -24.86
CA ILE A 74 -5.04 10.23 -23.53
C ILE A 74 -5.97 9.69 -22.44
N ASN A 75 -7.25 10.00 -22.50
CA ASN A 75 -8.23 9.49 -21.54
C ASN A 75 -8.31 7.95 -21.55
N GLN A 76 -8.25 7.33 -22.73
CA GLN A 76 -8.19 5.86 -22.84
C GLN A 76 -6.93 5.27 -22.20
N MET A 77 -5.78 5.93 -22.33
CA MET A 77 -4.54 5.53 -21.66
C MET A 77 -4.67 5.64 -20.14
N HIS A 78 -5.26 6.72 -19.63
CA HIS A 78 -5.51 6.90 -18.20
C HIS A 78 -6.46 5.83 -17.66
N ASP A 79 -7.55 5.54 -18.39
CA ASP A 79 -8.51 4.51 -17.99
C ASP A 79 -7.85 3.12 -17.91
N ALA A 80 -6.97 2.79 -18.86
CA ALA A 80 -6.19 1.55 -18.82
C ALA A 80 -5.23 1.50 -17.62
N LEU A 81 -4.61 2.63 -17.27
CA LEU A 81 -3.71 2.73 -16.13
C LEU A 81 -4.44 2.56 -14.79
N LEU A 82 -5.59 3.22 -14.65
CA LEU A 82 -6.47 3.08 -13.48
C LEU A 82 -6.96 1.64 -13.30
N LEU A 83 -7.26 0.94 -14.40
CA LEU A 83 -7.63 -0.47 -14.35
C LEU A 83 -6.48 -1.34 -13.82
N ASN A 84 -5.24 -1.07 -14.24
CA ASN A 84 -4.07 -1.77 -13.72
C ASN A 84 -3.88 -1.49 -12.21
N HIS A 85 -4.09 -0.25 -11.76
CA HIS A 85 -4.05 0.08 -10.33
C HIS A 85 -5.10 -0.67 -9.53
N GLU A 86 -6.32 -0.77 -10.05
CA GLU A 86 -7.41 -1.51 -9.41
C GLU A 86 -7.09 -3.01 -9.31
N ALA A 87 -6.56 -3.60 -10.39
CA ALA A 87 -6.16 -5.00 -10.42
C ALA A 87 -5.06 -5.33 -9.38
N PHE A 88 -4.10 -4.43 -9.21
CA PHE A 88 -3.08 -4.56 -8.16
C PHE A 88 -3.68 -4.45 -6.77
N ARG A 89 -4.50 -3.43 -6.51
CA ARG A 89 -5.17 -3.23 -5.21
C ARG A 89 -6.06 -4.41 -4.84
N ALA A 90 -6.71 -5.05 -5.80
CA ALA A 90 -7.54 -6.23 -5.57
C ALA A 90 -6.75 -7.42 -4.98
N GLN A 91 -5.43 -7.47 -5.18
CA GLN A 91 -4.56 -8.52 -4.64
C GLN A 91 -4.12 -8.24 -3.19
N HIS A 92 -4.20 -6.99 -2.72
CA HIS A 92 -3.73 -6.62 -1.38
C HIS A 92 -4.37 -7.38 -0.22
N PRO A 93 -5.70 -7.59 -0.18
CA PRO A 93 -6.31 -8.32 0.92
C PRO A 93 -5.73 -9.72 1.10
N GLU A 94 -5.42 -10.41 -0.01
CA GLU A 94 -4.85 -11.75 0.04
C GLU A 94 -3.38 -11.73 0.47
N ILE A 95 -2.60 -10.74 0.02
CA ILE A 95 -1.21 -10.57 0.49
C ILE A 95 -1.20 -10.30 2.00
N LEU A 96 -1.99 -9.35 2.49
CA LEU A 96 -2.05 -9.03 3.92
C LEU A 96 -2.48 -10.22 4.77
N LYS A 97 -3.49 -10.97 4.32
CA LYS A 97 -3.93 -12.20 4.96
C LYS A 97 -2.84 -13.27 4.99
N ASN A 98 -2.06 -13.41 3.92
CA ASN A 98 -0.92 -14.32 3.91
C ASN A 98 0.12 -13.91 4.97
N LEU A 99 0.41 -12.61 5.09
CA LEU A 99 1.35 -12.09 6.10
C LEU A 99 0.85 -12.32 7.54
N GLU A 100 -0.44 -12.06 7.81
CA GLU A 100 -1.06 -12.38 9.11
C GLU A 100 -0.97 -13.89 9.43
N GLY A 101 -1.09 -14.74 8.42
CA GLY A 101 -0.90 -16.17 8.54
C GLY A 101 0.53 -16.55 8.96
N LEU A 102 1.55 -15.81 8.53
CA LEU A 102 2.94 -16.02 8.94
C LEU A 102 3.12 -15.64 10.41
N GLU A 103 2.62 -14.47 10.83
CA GLU A 103 2.67 -14.01 12.23
C GLU A 103 2.00 -14.97 13.19
N ALA A 104 0.84 -15.52 12.81
CA ALA A 104 0.13 -16.49 13.64
C ALA A 104 0.99 -17.72 13.98
N ARG A 105 1.90 -18.13 13.08
CA ARG A 105 2.81 -19.27 13.30
C ARG A 105 3.87 -18.97 14.35
N HIS A 106 4.24 -17.70 14.54
CA HIS A 106 5.24 -17.29 15.54
C HIS A 106 4.75 -17.55 16.97
N THR A 107 3.43 -17.66 17.17
CA THR A 107 2.81 -18.00 18.47
C THR A 107 2.82 -19.51 18.78
N VAL A 108 3.12 -20.35 17.79
CA VAL A 108 3.13 -21.81 17.95
C VAL A 108 4.36 -22.20 18.78
N LYS A 109 4.12 -22.87 19.92
CA LYS A 109 5.18 -23.32 20.80
C LYS A 109 6.18 -24.22 20.04
N GLY A 110 7.46 -23.85 20.09
CA GLY A 110 8.53 -24.59 19.43
C GLY A 110 8.69 -24.28 17.94
N TYR A 111 8.02 -23.25 17.41
CA TYR A 111 8.28 -22.77 16.07
C TYR A 111 9.76 -22.32 15.94
N PRO A 112 10.52 -22.80 14.95
CA PRO A 112 11.96 -22.56 14.89
C PRO A 112 12.31 -21.08 14.69
N GLN A 113 13.32 -20.59 15.41
CA GLN A 113 13.78 -19.20 15.30
C GLN A 113 14.22 -18.84 13.87
N ASP A 114 14.89 -19.76 13.17
CA ASP A 114 15.30 -19.53 11.77
C ASP A 114 14.09 -19.45 10.82
N SER A 115 12.99 -20.14 11.15
CA SER A 115 11.74 -20.01 10.40
C SER A 115 11.08 -18.65 10.65
N ILE A 116 11.12 -18.13 11.88
CA ILE A 116 10.64 -16.76 12.19
C ILE A 116 11.44 -15.72 11.41
N ARG A 117 12.78 -15.85 11.36
CA ARG A 117 13.63 -14.95 10.56
C ARG A 117 13.29 -15.02 9.07
N ALA A 118 13.13 -16.23 8.53
CA ALA A 118 12.77 -16.43 7.13
C ALA A 118 11.38 -15.83 6.81
N ASP A 119 10.43 -15.95 7.74
CA ASP A 119 9.11 -15.35 7.62
C ASP A 119 9.20 -13.82 7.58
N HIS A 120 9.91 -13.19 8.51
CA HIS A 120 10.10 -11.73 8.49
C HIS A 120 10.81 -11.23 7.23
N LEU A 121 11.80 -11.97 6.71
CA LEU A 121 12.46 -11.63 5.44
C LEU A 121 11.47 -11.68 4.27
N LEU A 122 10.58 -12.66 4.23
CA LEU A 122 9.53 -12.75 3.22
C LEU A 122 8.52 -11.63 3.38
N MET A 123 8.08 -11.38 4.62
CA MET A 123 7.11 -10.32 4.93
C MET A 123 7.62 -8.95 4.52
N ASN A 124 8.85 -8.61 4.91
CA ASN A 124 9.49 -7.35 4.56
C ASN A 124 9.65 -7.19 3.04
N ARG A 125 9.99 -8.26 2.32
CA ARG A 125 10.09 -8.21 0.85
C ARG A 125 8.75 -7.92 0.20
N GLU A 126 7.68 -8.56 0.65
CA GLU A 126 6.33 -8.31 0.10
C GLU A 126 5.85 -6.90 0.42
N LEU A 127 6.08 -6.41 1.64
CA LEU A 127 5.70 -5.04 2.01
C LEU A 127 6.50 -3.99 1.20
N GLN A 128 7.82 -4.18 1.03
CA GLN A 128 8.65 -3.31 0.19
C GLN A 128 8.19 -3.30 -1.27
N ARG A 129 7.79 -4.46 -1.81
CA ARG A 129 7.21 -4.54 -3.16
C ARG A 129 5.92 -3.74 -3.23
N ILE A 130 5.01 -3.90 -2.27
CA ILE A 130 3.75 -3.14 -2.23
C ILE A 130 4.00 -1.63 -2.14
N GLU A 131 4.94 -1.22 -1.28
CA GLU A 131 5.30 0.20 -1.15
C GLU A 131 5.86 0.76 -2.47
N GLY A 132 6.70 -0.01 -3.17
CA GLY A 132 7.25 0.35 -4.48
C GLY A 132 6.17 0.55 -5.54
N GLU A 133 5.19 -0.34 -5.58
CA GLU A 133 4.05 -0.24 -6.50
C GLU A 133 3.21 1.00 -6.21
N TYR A 134 2.90 1.29 -4.94
CA TYR A 134 2.20 2.53 -4.59
C TYR A 134 2.97 3.79 -4.98
N ARG A 135 4.30 3.78 -4.84
CA ARG A 135 5.14 4.89 -5.27
C ARG A 135 5.06 5.10 -6.78
N GLY A 136 5.13 4.03 -7.56
CA GLY A 136 4.93 4.08 -9.01
C GLY A 136 3.57 4.65 -9.40
N MET A 137 2.50 4.21 -8.71
CA MET A 137 1.15 4.75 -8.94
C MET A 137 1.05 6.25 -8.63
N GLN A 138 1.77 6.74 -7.62
CA GLN A 138 1.80 8.18 -7.34
C GLN A 138 2.50 8.98 -8.44
N GLU A 139 3.60 8.46 -9.01
CA GLU A 139 4.29 9.07 -10.14
C GLU A 139 3.38 9.11 -11.38
N GLU A 140 2.67 8.02 -11.63
CA GLU A 140 1.67 7.91 -12.68
C GLU A 140 0.50 8.89 -12.48
N PHE A 141 0.01 9.08 -11.25
CA PHE A 141 -0.99 10.13 -10.97
C PHE A 141 -0.47 11.53 -11.25
N ASN A 142 0.77 11.84 -10.90
CA ASN A 142 1.35 13.14 -11.20
C ASN A 142 1.40 13.38 -12.72
N GLN A 143 1.80 12.37 -13.50
CA GLN A 143 1.78 12.45 -14.95
C GLN A 143 0.36 12.64 -15.51
N MET A 144 -0.61 11.86 -15.04
CA MET A 144 -2.01 12.00 -15.48
C MET A 144 -2.57 13.39 -15.14
N LEU A 145 -2.24 13.95 -13.98
CA LEU A 145 -2.64 15.31 -13.58
C LEU A 145 -1.98 16.38 -14.45
N ASP A 146 -0.70 16.25 -14.75
CA ASP A 146 0.02 17.17 -15.63
C ASP A 146 -0.55 17.15 -17.05
N GLU A 147 -0.88 15.95 -17.57
CA GLU A 147 -1.55 15.79 -18.86
C GLU A 147 -2.95 16.42 -18.84
N GLN A 148 -3.75 16.16 -17.80
CA GLN A 148 -5.10 16.69 -17.67
C GLN A 148 -5.14 18.22 -17.57
N THR A 149 -4.20 18.80 -16.82
CA THR A 149 -4.08 20.26 -16.67
C THR A 149 -3.49 20.91 -17.93
N GLY A 150 -2.55 20.24 -18.60
CA GLY A 150 -2.01 20.67 -19.88
C GLY A 150 -3.06 20.70 -20.99
N MET A 151 -4.00 19.75 -21.01
CA MET A 151 -5.16 19.77 -21.91
C MET A 151 -6.09 20.96 -21.60
N ALA A 152 -6.30 21.30 -20.32
CA ALA A 152 -7.15 22.44 -19.92
C ALA A 152 -6.61 23.83 -20.32
N GLY A 153 -5.30 23.96 -20.58
CA GLY A 153 -4.67 25.23 -20.98
C GLY A 153 -4.63 25.50 -22.49
N LYS A 154 -5.10 24.56 -23.33
CA LYS A 154 -5.04 24.65 -24.81
C LYS A 154 -6.39 25.01 -25.48
N HIS A 155 -7.44 25.22 -24.70
CA HIS A 155 -8.74 25.73 -25.15
C HIS A 155 -8.80 27.26 -25.01
#